data_AF-A0A1H4KS01-F1
#
_entry.id   AF-A0A1H4KS01-F1
#
_cell.length_a   1.000
_cell.length_b   1.000
_cell.length_c   1.000
_cell.angle_alpha   90.00
_cell.angle_beta   90.00
_cell.angle_gamma   90.00
#
_symmetry.space_group_name_H-M   'P 1'
#
loop_
_entity.id
_entity.type
_entity.pdbx_description
1 polymer ?
#
loop_
_entity_poly.entity_id
_entity_poly.type
_entity_poly.pdbx_seq_one_letter_code
_entity_poly.pdbx_strand_id
1 'polypeptide(L)'
;MEMGVCTSRVNDCLRYASAKLHSPERPGAVHRAYLLGVISPPEHTNDGVNLVLSTGQHEVLRGLAGGQDLGWIAANSGAHADVVRRDMRALMALVDARTTMHLIRRGWELGLLGPTRNEVSNPSTVSVNSGRD
;
A
#
# COMPACT_ATOMS: atom_id res chain seq x y z
N MET A 1 -9.65 29.33 -10.01
CA MET A 1 -10.38 29.41 -8.74
C MET A 1 -9.53 28.67 -7.71
N GLU A 2 -8.59 29.36 -7.07
CA GLU A 2 -7.79 28.78 -5.99
C GLU A 2 -8.66 28.76 -4.73
N MET A 3 -8.97 27.56 -4.21
CA MET A 3 -9.54 27.47 -2.87
C MET A 3 -8.50 28.03 -1.89
N GLY A 4 -8.82 29.16 -1.23
CA GLY A 4 -7.95 29.90 -0.29
C GLY A 4 -7.63 29.15 1.00
N VAL A 5 -7.22 27.89 0.89
CA VAL A 5 -6.84 27.03 1.99
C VAL A 5 -5.32 27.02 2.06
N CYS A 6 -4.77 27.55 3.15
CA CYS A 6 -3.33 27.47 3.40
C CYS A 6 -2.88 26.00 3.44
N THR A 7 -1.73 25.71 2.85
CA THR A 7 -1.11 24.38 2.82
C THR A 7 -0.97 23.75 4.21
N SER A 8 -0.79 24.57 5.26
CA SER A 8 -0.79 24.14 6.66
C SER A 8 -2.09 23.49 7.10
N ARG A 9 -3.25 24.07 6.77
CA ARG A 9 -4.57 23.50 7.09
C ARG A 9 -4.81 22.18 6.37
N VAL A 10 -4.38 22.07 5.12
CA VAL A 10 -4.43 20.81 4.37
C VAL A 10 -3.56 19.75 5.06
N ASN A 11 -2.33 20.11 5.45
CA ASN A 11 -1.43 19.21 6.15
C ASN A 11 -1.98 18.74 7.50
N ASP A 12 -2.57 19.62 8.29
CA ASP A 12 -3.19 19.28 9.58
C ASP A 12 -4.40 18.36 9.41
N CYS A 13 -5.24 18.62 8.40
CA CYS A 13 -6.38 17.77 8.06
C CYS A 13 -5.90 16.37 7.65
N LEU A 14 -4.89 16.29 6.77
CA LEU A 14 -4.29 15.02 6.35
C LEU A 14 -3.69 14.28 7.54
N ARG A 15 -2.98 14.96 8.45
CA ARG A 15 -2.43 14.35 9.67
C ARG A 15 -3.54 13.78 10.56
N TYR A 16 -4.63 14.52 10.73
CA TYR A 16 -5.76 14.07 11.54
C TYR A 16 -6.49 12.87 10.91
N ALA A 17 -6.67 12.88 9.59
CA ALA A 17 -7.19 11.74 8.84
C ALA A 17 -6.27 10.51 8.94
N SER A 18 -4.96 10.70 8.78
CA SER A 18 -3.93 9.67 8.99
C SER A 18 -3.99 9.07 10.39
N ALA A 19 -4.17 9.89 11.42
CA ALA A 19 -4.33 9.44 12.80
C ALA A 19 -5.62 8.61 13.00
N LYS A 20 -6.74 9.01 12.41
CA LYS A 20 -7.98 8.21 12.38
C LYS A 20 -7.80 6.89 11.63
N LEU A 21 -6.92 6.90 10.64
CA LEU A 21 -6.48 5.71 9.94
C LEU A 21 -5.36 4.96 10.69
N HIS A 22 -5.02 5.25 11.94
CA HIS A 22 -3.98 4.57 12.72
C HIS A 22 -2.66 4.37 11.94
N SER A 23 -2.37 5.27 10.99
CA SER A 23 -1.16 5.24 10.19
C SER A 23 -0.60 6.65 10.19
N PRO A 24 0.31 6.98 11.12
CA PRO A 24 0.82 8.34 11.28
C PRO A 24 1.53 8.82 10.01
N GLU A 25 2.18 7.90 9.30
CA GLU A 25 2.80 8.18 8.02
C GLU A 25 1.79 8.10 6.86
N ARG A 26 1.89 9.08 5.95
CA ARG A 26 1.01 9.24 4.79
C ARG A 26 0.95 8.00 3.87
N PRO A 27 2.07 7.30 3.57
CA PRO A 27 2.02 6.10 2.73
C PRO A 27 1.13 5.00 3.32
N GLY A 28 1.26 4.72 4.62
CA GLY A 28 0.42 3.71 5.26
C GLY A 28 -1.05 4.14 5.35
N ALA A 29 -1.33 5.45 5.46
CA ALA A 29 -2.70 5.95 5.43
C ALA A 29 -3.36 5.69 4.06
N VAL A 30 -2.62 5.87 2.96
CA VAL A 30 -3.09 5.51 1.60
C VAL A 30 -3.35 4.01 1.50
N HIS A 31 -2.41 3.18 1.96
CA HIS A 31 -2.56 1.72 1.95
C HIS A 31 -3.82 1.29 2.73
N ARG A 32 -4.03 1.85 3.93
CA ARG A 32 -5.18 1.53 4.76
C ARG A 32 -6.48 2.07 4.18
N ALA A 33 -6.47 3.22 3.52
CA ALA A 33 -7.65 3.75 2.85
C ALA A 33 -8.12 2.82 1.72
N TYR A 34 -7.19 2.19 0.98
CA TYR A 34 -7.54 1.13 0.02
C TYR A 34 -8.07 -0.13 0.71
N LEU A 35 -7.40 -0.64 1.75
CA LEU A 35 -7.85 -1.84 2.49
C LEU A 35 -9.25 -1.68 3.09
N LEU A 36 -9.57 -0.49 3.61
CA LEU A 36 -10.86 -0.17 4.22
C LEU A 36 -11.95 0.19 3.19
N GLY A 37 -11.62 0.26 1.90
CA GLY A 37 -12.55 0.69 0.86
C GLY A 37 -12.99 2.15 0.99
N VAL A 38 -12.26 2.98 1.74
CA VAL A 38 -12.54 4.43 1.87
C VAL A 38 -12.31 5.14 0.54
N ILE A 39 -11.34 4.64 -0.23
CA ILE A 39 -11.10 5.00 -1.62
C ILE A 39 -10.98 3.72 -2.45
N SER A 40 -11.41 3.76 -3.71
CA SER A 40 -11.29 2.61 -4.60
C SER A 40 -9.81 2.28 -4.85
N PRO A 41 -9.40 1.00 -4.70
CA PRO A 41 -8.07 0.58 -5.10
C PRO A 41 -7.90 0.75 -6.61
N PRO A 42 -6.67 1.02 -7.07
CA PRO A 42 -6.40 1.11 -8.50
C PRO A 42 -6.57 -0.27 -9.16
N GLU A 43 -6.82 -0.26 -10.48
CA GLU A 43 -6.88 -1.49 -11.26
C GLU A 43 -5.51 -2.18 -11.33
N HIS A 44 -5.53 -3.50 -11.36
CA HIS A 44 -4.30 -4.29 -11.52
C HIS A 44 -3.79 -4.18 -12.96
N THR A 45 -2.49 -3.93 -13.10
CA THR A 45 -1.77 -4.01 -14.38
C THR A 45 -1.00 -5.32 -14.49
N ASN A 46 -0.83 -5.80 -15.71
CA ASN A 46 0.01 -6.97 -16.00
C ASN A 46 1.52 -6.65 -15.98
N ASP A 47 1.90 -5.37 -15.86
CA ASP A 47 3.31 -4.95 -15.83
C ASP A 47 4.07 -5.56 -14.63
N GLY A 48 3.35 -5.97 -13.58
CA GLY A 48 3.92 -6.56 -12.36
C GLY A 48 4.19 -8.06 -12.42
N VAL A 49 3.76 -8.77 -13.47
CA VAL A 49 3.75 -10.25 -13.48
C VAL A 49 5.15 -10.87 -13.32
N ASN A 50 6.20 -10.19 -13.81
CA ASN A 50 7.59 -10.66 -13.72
C ASN A 50 8.43 -9.87 -12.72
N LEU A 51 7.78 -9.01 -11.92
CA LEU A 51 8.49 -8.15 -11.00
C LEU A 51 8.90 -8.91 -9.74
N VAL A 52 10.21 -9.10 -9.56
CA VAL A 52 10.77 -9.76 -8.39
C VAL A 52 11.42 -8.72 -7.49
N LEU A 53 10.89 -8.57 -6.27
CA LEU A 53 11.50 -7.72 -5.24
C LEU A 53 12.51 -8.52 -4.41
N SER A 54 13.63 -7.90 -4.07
CA SER A 54 14.53 -8.43 -3.05
C SER A 54 13.84 -8.47 -1.67
N THR A 55 14.41 -9.22 -0.72
CA THR A 55 13.90 -9.26 0.66
C THR A 55 13.84 -7.87 1.28
N GLY A 56 14.91 -7.07 1.16
CA GLY A 56 14.95 -5.70 1.68
C GLY A 56 13.91 -4.78 1.02
N GLN A 57 13.67 -4.93 -0.28
CA GLN A 57 12.63 -4.17 -0.98
C GLN A 57 11.21 -4.56 -0.51
N HIS A 58 10.97 -5.86 -0.26
CA HIS A 58 9.73 -6.33 0.33
C HIS A 58 9.51 -5.76 1.74
N GLU A 59 10.55 -5.76 2.58
CA GLU A 59 10.49 -5.19 3.94
C GLU A 59 10.20 -3.69 3.91
N VAL A 60 10.87 -2.94 3.02
CA VAL A 60 10.61 -1.52 2.83
C VAL A 60 9.16 -1.28 2.38
N LEU A 61 8.68 -2.02 1.38
CA LEU A 61 7.33 -1.85 0.87
C LEU A 61 6.29 -2.14 1.96
N ARG A 62 6.44 -3.24 2.69
CA ARG A 62 5.53 -3.63 3.79
C ARG A 62 5.59 -2.66 4.96
N GLY A 63 6.78 -2.20 5.34
CA GLY A 63 6.95 -1.22 6.41
C GLY A 63 6.27 0.10 6.09
N LEU A 64 6.49 0.63 4.88
CA LEU A 64 5.83 1.86 4.42
C LEU A 64 4.30 1.69 4.33
N ALA A 65 3.83 0.55 3.82
CA ALA A 65 2.40 0.23 3.78
C ALA A 65 1.79 0.10 5.19
N GLY A 66 2.57 -0.37 6.16
CA GLY A 66 2.23 -0.41 7.58
C GLY A 66 2.37 0.92 8.32
N GLY A 67 2.68 2.01 7.61
CA GLY A 67 2.80 3.35 8.19
C GLY A 67 4.08 3.58 9.01
N GLN A 68 5.11 2.77 8.78
CA GLN A 68 6.40 2.87 9.46
C GLN A 68 7.36 3.77 8.68
N ASP A 69 8.24 4.47 9.41
CA ASP A 69 9.35 5.22 8.80
C ASP A 69 10.57 4.33 8.53
N LEU A 70 11.54 4.85 7.76
CA LEU A 70 12.74 4.09 7.38
C LEU A 70 13.65 3.74 8.57
N GLY A 71 13.64 4.54 9.63
CA GLY A 71 14.41 4.28 10.85
C GLY A 71 13.84 3.10 11.60
N TRP A 72 12.51 3.04 11.74
CA TRP A 72 11.81 1.90 12.29
C TRP A 72 12.06 0.64 11.45
N ILE A 73 11.98 0.75 10.12
CA ILE A 73 12.23 -0.38 9.22
C ILE A 73 13.66 -0.91 9.41
N ALA A 74 14.66 -0.03 9.42
CA ALA A 74 16.06 -0.41 9.66
C ALA A 74 16.26 -1.10 11.01
N ALA A 75 15.67 -0.55 12.07
CA ALA A 75 15.75 -1.14 13.41
C ALA A 75 15.13 -2.54 13.47
N ASN A 76 14.02 -2.77 12.78
CA ASN A 76 13.28 -4.04 12.83
C ASN A 76 13.75 -5.09 11.82
N SER A 77 14.40 -4.69 10.71
CA SER A 77 15.05 -5.62 9.79
C SER A 77 16.48 -5.98 10.20
N GLY A 78 17.06 -5.27 11.19
CA GLY A 78 18.47 -5.41 11.55
C GLY A 78 19.43 -4.86 10.48
N ALA A 79 18.90 -4.13 9.49
CA ALA A 79 19.69 -3.52 8.43
C ALA A 79 20.17 -2.11 8.80
N HIS A 80 21.32 -1.70 8.26
CA HIS A 80 21.74 -0.31 8.36
C HIS A 80 20.78 0.63 7.62
N ALA A 81 20.55 1.82 8.18
CA ALA A 81 19.67 2.84 7.58
C ALA A 81 20.05 3.17 6.12
N ASP A 82 21.33 3.12 5.75
CA ASP A 82 21.77 3.38 4.37
C ASP A 82 21.42 2.24 3.40
N VAL A 83 21.37 1.00 3.88
CA VAL A 83 20.88 -0.14 3.09
C VAL A 83 19.39 0.04 2.82
N VAL A 84 18.60 0.35 3.85
CA VAL A 84 17.15 0.59 3.73
C VAL A 84 16.85 1.76 2.78
N ARG A 85 17.61 2.86 2.85
CA ARG A 85 17.49 3.98 1.90
C ARG A 85 17.83 3.58 0.47
N ARG A 86 18.84 2.74 0.28
CA ARG A 86 19.22 2.21 -1.04
C ARG A 86 18.11 1.34 -1.61
N ASP A 87 17.57 0.42 -0.80
CA ASP A 87 16.47 -0.46 -1.18
C ASP A 87 15.21 0.33 -1.52
N MET A 88 14.88 1.37 -0.74
CA MET A 88 13.77 2.28 -1.05
C MET A 88 13.96 2.96 -2.41
N ARG A 89 15.14 3.52 -2.69
CA ARG A 89 15.41 4.20 -3.98
C ARG A 89 15.35 3.22 -5.14
N ALA A 90 15.95 2.05 -4.99
CA ALA A 90 15.92 0.99 -6.00
C ALA A 90 14.49 0.52 -6.25
N LEU A 91 13.70 0.31 -5.19
CA LEU A 91 12.29 -0.04 -5.28
C LEU A 91 11.47 1.03 -6.01
N MET A 92 11.64 2.31 -5.65
CA MET A 92 10.93 3.41 -6.31
C MET A 92 11.27 3.48 -7.80
N ALA A 93 12.53 3.33 -8.19
CA ALA A 93 12.93 3.28 -9.59
C ALA A 93 12.35 2.06 -10.31
N LEU A 94 12.37 0.90 -9.66
CA LEU A 94 11.90 -0.36 -10.21
C LEU A 94 10.39 -0.35 -10.52
N VAL A 95 9.58 0.33 -9.71
CA VAL A 95 8.13 0.43 -9.92
C VAL A 95 7.68 1.73 -10.61
N ASP A 96 8.62 2.56 -11.05
CA ASP A 96 8.41 3.91 -11.59
C ASP A 96 7.60 4.85 -10.65
N ALA A 97 7.93 4.81 -9.36
CA ALA A 97 7.34 5.67 -8.34
C ALA A 97 8.17 6.94 -8.10
N ARG A 98 7.48 8.08 -8.01
CA ARG A 98 8.08 9.41 -7.76
C ARG A 98 8.02 9.85 -6.31
N THR A 99 7.08 9.29 -5.55
CA THR A 99 6.88 9.56 -4.12
C THR A 99 6.53 8.28 -3.40
N THR A 100 6.65 8.26 -2.07
CA THR A 100 6.26 7.09 -1.26
C THR A 100 4.76 6.77 -1.34
N MET A 101 3.89 7.77 -1.50
CA MET A 101 2.46 7.53 -1.76
C MET A 101 2.24 6.94 -3.15
N HIS A 102 2.98 7.42 -4.17
CA HIS A 102 2.92 6.84 -5.51
C HIS A 102 3.44 5.38 -5.49
N LEU A 103 4.46 5.09 -4.69
CA LEU A 103 4.95 3.72 -4.47
C LEU A 103 3.86 2.80 -3.92
N ILE A 104 3.07 3.24 -2.94
CA ILE A 104 1.95 2.43 -2.43
C ILE A 104 0.92 2.17 -3.51
N ARG A 105 0.53 3.20 -4.28
CA ARG A 105 -0.39 3.04 -5.41
C ARG A 105 0.14 2.05 -6.45
N ARG A 106 1.41 2.19 -6.88
CA ARG A 106 2.06 1.26 -7.82
C ARG A 106 2.14 -0.15 -7.24
N GLY A 107 2.38 -0.29 -5.94
CA GLY A 107 2.35 -1.58 -5.25
C GLY A 107 1.00 -2.29 -5.36
N TRP A 108 -0.11 -1.56 -5.30
CA TRP A 108 -1.45 -2.12 -5.57
C TRP A 108 -1.66 -2.44 -7.06
N GLU A 109 -1.33 -1.51 -7.96
CA GLU A 109 -1.45 -1.74 -9.41
C GLU A 109 -0.68 -2.99 -9.86
N LEU A 110 0.51 -3.22 -9.30
CA LEU A 110 1.38 -4.35 -9.64
C LEU A 110 1.05 -5.63 -8.86
N GLY A 111 0.04 -5.62 -7.98
CA GLY A 111 -0.35 -6.77 -7.15
C GLY A 111 0.66 -7.15 -6.06
N LEU A 112 1.59 -6.24 -5.71
CA LEU A 112 2.55 -6.40 -4.61
C LEU A 112 1.92 -6.09 -3.24
N LEU A 113 0.81 -5.37 -3.23
CA LEU A 113 -0.01 -5.01 -2.07
C LEU A 113 -1.49 -5.29 -2.37
N GLY A 114 -2.27 -5.51 -1.31
CA GLY A 114 -3.70 -5.76 -1.42
C GLY A 114 -4.06 -7.26 -1.36
N PRO A 115 -5.36 -7.59 -1.43
CA PRO A 115 -5.82 -8.97 -1.41
C PRO A 115 -5.30 -9.71 -2.65
N THR A 116 -4.59 -10.81 -2.43
CA THR A 116 -4.14 -11.67 -3.52
C THR A 116 -5.35 -12.15 -4.31
N ARG A 117 -5.31 -12.04 -5.64
CA ARG A 117 -6.39 -12.36 -6.61
C ARG A 117 -7.09 -13.73 -6.40
N ASN A 118 -6.54 -14.60 -5.56
CA ASN A 118 -7.08 -15.92 -5.24
C ASN A 118 -8.31 -15.95 -4.32
N GLU A 119 -8.81 -14.82 -3.81
CA GLU A 119 -9.99 -14.81 -2.93
C GLU A 119 -11.33 -14.55 -3.66
N VAL A 120 -11.34 -14.33 -4.99
CA VAL A 120 -12.58 -14.10 -5.76
C VAL A 120 -12.95 -15.31 -6.63
N SER A 121 -12.88 -16.52 -6.08
CA SER A 121 -13.53 -17.70 -6.66
C SER A 121 -14.13 -18.57 -5.57
N ASN A 122 -15.30 -18.15 -5.10
CA ASN A 122 -16.37 -19.08 -4.76
C ASN A 122 -17.72 -18.37 -4.98
N PRO A 123 -18.36 -18.50 -6.15
CA PRO A 123 -19.80 -18.30 -6.21
C PRO A 123 -20.42 -19.41 -5.38
N SER A 124 -20.97 -19.04 -4.22
CA SER A 124 -21.81 -19.89 -3.39
C SER A 124 -22.81 -20.65 -4.27
N THR A 125 -22.50 -21.90 -4.55
CA THR A 125 -23.47 -22.83 -5.13
C THR A 125 -24.41 -23.17 -4.00
N VAL A 126 -25.51 -22.43 -3.91
CA VAL A 126 -26.66 -22.82 -3.11
C VAL A 126 -27.22 -24.10 -3.76
N SER A 127 -26.77 -25.25 -3.26
CA SER A 127 -27.47 -26.51 -3.49
C SER A 127 -28.82 -26.43 -2.78
N VAL A 128 -29.86 -26.08 -3.53
CA VAL A 128 -31.24 -26.31 -3.11
C VAL A 128 -31.49 -27.81 -3.22
N ASN A 129 -31.46 -28.49 -2.08
CA ASN A 129 -31.96 -29.85 -1.95
C ASN A 129 -33.46 -29.86 -2.27
N SER A 130 -33.82 -30.29 -3.48
CA SER A 130 -35.19 -30.73 -3.77
C SER A 130 -35.37 -32.13 -3.20
N GLY A 131 -35.84 -32.22 -1.96
CA GLY A 131 -36.46 -33.42 -1.42
C GLY A 131 -37.87 -33.56 -1.99
N ARG A 132 -38.00 -34.40 -3.02
CA ARG A 132 -39.24 -35.10 -3.34
C ARG A 132 -39.03 -36.54 -2.89
N ASP A 133 -39.82 -36.97 -1.91
CA ASP A 133 -40.73 -38.12 -1.96
C ASP A 133 -41.30 -38.41 -0.56
#